data_AF-A0A497A0Z7-F1
#
_entry.id   AF-A0A497A0Z7-F1
#
_cell.length_a   1.000
_cell.length_b   1.000
_cell.length_c   1.000
_cell.angle_alpha   90.00
_cell.angle_beta   90.00
_cell.angle_gamma   90.00
#
_symmetry.space_group_name_H-M   'P 1'
#
loop_
_entity.id
_entity.type
_entity.pdbx_description
1 polymer ?
#
loop_
_entity_poly.entity_id
_entity_poly.type
_entity_poly.pdbx_seq_one_letter_code
_entity_poly.pdbx_strand_id
1 'polypeptide(L)' 'MTKKFPQSCYASFILRCWTDGQGQLRARLTEVDSGVSHPVASLEALPDLVRRLMIQVPYFESDPDVEVS' A
#
# COMPACT_ATOMS: atom_id res chain seq x y z
N MET A 1 -22.44 17.83 18.75
CA MET A 1 -22.36 16.80 17.69
C MET A 1 -21.10 17.03 16.89
N THR A 2 -19.99 16.38 17.24
CA THR A 2 -18.76 16.39 16.45
C THR A 2 -18.96 15.47 15.25
N LYS A 3 -18.96 16.02 14.03
CA LYS A 3 -18.90 15.23 12.80
C LYS A 3 -17.57 14.47 12.84
N LYS A 4 -17.60 13.15 13.10
CA LYS A 4 -16.46 12.28 12.83
C LYS A 4 -16.26 12.27 11.32
N PHE A 5 -15.20 12.91 10.84
CA PHE A 5 -14.76 12.74 9.46
C PHE A 5 -14.31 11.28 9.30
N PRO A 6 -14.64 10.59 8.21
CA PRO A 6 -14.10 9.25 7.98
C PRO A 6 -12.58 9.36 7.98
N GLN A 7 -11.95 8.65 8.90
CA GLN A 7 -10.50 8.55 9.00
C GLN A 7 -10.03 8.06 7.63
N SER A 8 -9.27 8.89 6.92
CA SER A 8 -8.84 8.56 5.57
C SER A 8 -7.85 7.40 5.67
N CYS A 9 -8.26 6.20 5.23
CA CYS A 9 -7.34 5.08 5.09
C CYS A 9 -6.34 5.39 3.99
N TYR A 10 -5.12 5.75 4.39
CA TYR A 10 -3.98 5.85 3.50
C TYR A 10 -3.18 4.56 3.60
N ALA A 11 -2.63 4.12 2.47
CA ALA A 11 -1.69 3.02 2.39
C ALA A 11 -0.43 3.54 1.68
N SER A 12 0.74 3.22 2.23
CA SER A 12 2.02 3.65 1.68
C SER A 12 2.70 2.49 0.96
N PHE A 13 3.26 2.75 -0.23
CA PHE A 13 3.93 1.75 -1.04
C PHE A 13 5.28 2.25 -1.56
N ILE A 14 6.24 1.34 -1.70
CA ILE A 14 7.52 1.57 -2.38
C ILE A 14 7.51 0.83 -3.71
N LEU A 15 7.63 1.56 -4.82
CA LEU A 15 7.85 0.98 -6.14
C LEU A 15 9.35 0.86 -6.41
N ARG A 16 9.83 -0.37 -6.62
CA ARG A 16 11.19 -0.64 -7.10
C ARG A 16 11.13 -1.09 -8.55
N CYS A 17 11.92 -0.45 -9.40
CA CYS A 17 12.07 -0.79 -10.81
C CYS A 17 13.54 -1.10 -11.13
N TRP A 18 13.79 -2.11 -11.94
CA TRP A 18 15.13 -2.46 -12.41
C TRP A 18 15.03 -3.16 -13.76
N THR A 19 16.14 -3.22 -14.50
CA THR A 19 16.26 -4.08 -15.68
C THR A 19 16.92 -5.39 -15.28
N ASP A 20 16.43 -6.52 -15.80
CA ASP A 20 17.09 -7.81 -15.61
C ASP A 20 18.24 -8.00 -16.62
N GLY A 21 18.93 -9.14 -16.52
CA GLY A 21 20.05 -9.47 -17.42
C GLY A 21 19.66 -9.65 -18.90
N GLN A 22 18.35 -9.66 -19.22
CA GLN A 22 17.82 -9.70 -20.59
C GLN A 22 17.34 -8.31 -21.05
N GLY A 23 17.60 -7.25 -20.26
CA GLY A 23 17.14 -5.90 -20.54
C GLY A 23 15.65 -5.69 -20.32
N GLN A 24 14.94 -6.66 -19.74
CA GLN A 24 13.51 -6.54 -19.49
C GLN A 24 13.26 -5.70 -18.24
N LEU A 25 12.31 -4.77 -18.32
CA LEU A 25 11.86 -4.01 -17.16
C LEU A 25 11.16 -4.94 -16.17
N ARG A 26 11.62 -4.90 -14.92
CA ARG A 26 11.01 -5.57 -13.77
C ARG A 26 10.59 -4.51 -12.76
N ALA A 27 9.49 -4.78 -12.09
CA ALA A 27 9.06 -3.94 -10.99
C ALA A 27 8.46 -4.77 -9.84
N ARG A 28 8.55 -4.23 -8.64
CA ARG A 28 7.91 -4.73 -7.42
C ARG A 28 7.31 -3.58 -6.64
N LEU A 29 6.11 -3.80 -6.12
CA LEU A 29 5.42 -2.88 -5.24
C LEU A 29 5.45 -3.47 -3.83
N THR A 30 6.01 -2.76 -2.86
CA THR A 30 6.11 -3.22 -1.48
C THR A 30 5.25 -2.33 -0.58
N GLU A 31 4.33 -2.94 0.15
CA GLU A 31 3.57 -2.26 1.20
C GLU A 31 4.51 -1.86 2.35
N VAL A 32 4.45 -0.60 2.78
CA VAL A 32 5.35 -0.08 3.81
C VAL A 32 5.06 -0.71 5.17
N ASP A 33 3.78 -0.84 5.53
CA ASP A 33 3.37 -1.27 6.87
C ASP A 33 3.53 -2.78 7.07
N SER A 34 3.21 -3.58 6.05
CA SER A 34 3.28 -5.04 6.10
C SER A 34 4.62 -5.60 5.61
N GLY A 35 5.37 -4.83 4.83
CA GLY A 35 6.58 -5.30 4.13
C GLY A 35 6.30 -6.29 3.00
N VAL A 36 5.03 -6.60 2.72
CA VAL A 36 4.65 -7.56 1.68
C VAL A 36 4.99 -6.98 0.31
N SER A 37 5.67 -7.78 -0.51
CA SER A 37 6.16 -7.36 -1.82
C SER A 37 5.46 -8.11 -2.95
N HIS A 38 4.81 -7.36 -3.82
CA HIS A 38 4.03 -7.86 -4.95
C HIS A 38 4.78 -7.62 -6.27
N PRO A 39 4.96 -8.64 -7.13
CA PRO A 39 5.53 -8.43 -8.45
C PRO A 39 4.60 -7.58 -9.32
N VAL A 40 5.18 -6.67 -10.09
CA VAL A 40 4.46 -5.81 -11.04
C VAL A 40 4.83 -6.27 -12.44
N ALA A 41 3.88 -6.90 -13.14
CA ALA A 41 4.10 -7.48 -14.47
C ALA A 41 4.40 -6.41 -15.54
N SER A 42 3.72 -5.25 -15.44
CA SER A 42 3.96 -4.05 -16.24
C SER A 42 3.58 -2.82 -15.42
N LEU A 43 4.20 -1.66 -15.72
CA LEU A 43 3.84 -0.40 -15.04
C LEU A 43 2.40 0.02 -15.31
N GLU A 44 1.84 -0.38 -16.46
CA GLU A 44 0.44 -0.13 -16.81
C GLU A 44 -0.55 -0.86 -15.87
N ALA A 45 -0.15 -1.99 -15.29
CA ALA A 45 -0.96 -2.75 -14.33
C ALA A 45 -0.90 -2.19 -12.89
N LEU A 46 -0.05 -1.19 -12.64
CA LEU A 46 0.18 -0.64 -11.30
C LEU A 46 -1.10 -0.06 -10.66
N PRO A 47 -1.95 0.74 -11.35
CA PRO A 47 -3.16 1.28 -10.74
C PRO A 47 -4.12 0.19 -10.24
N ASP A 48 -4.29 -0.90 -10.98
CA ASP A 48 -5.17 -2.00 -10.59
C ASP A 48 -4.59 -2.86 -9.47
N LEU A 49 -3.26 -3.00 -9.40
CA LEU A 49 -2.61 -3.59 -8.24
C LEU A 49 -2.85 -2.74 -6.98
N VAL A 50 -2.57 -1.43 -7.04
CA VAL A 50 -2.77 -0.52 -5.90
C VAL A 50 -4.22 -0.55 -5.41
N ARG A 51 -5.20 -0.50 -6.32
CA ARG A 51 -6.63 -0.60 -5.96
C ARG A 51 -6.96 -1.88 -5.19
N ARG A 52 -6.45 -3.03 -5.65
CA ARG A 52 -6.67 -4.32 -4.97
C ARG A 52 -6.06 -4.33 -3.57
N LEU A 53 -4.85 -3.82 -3.43
CA LEU A 53 -4.17 -3.76 -2.13
C LEU A 53 -4.89 -2.81 -1.18
N MET A 54 -5.37 -1.66 -1.65
CA MET A 54 -6.16 -0.73 -0.84
C MET A 54 -7.49 -1.31 -0.34
N ILE A 55 -8.12 -2.22 -1.09
CA ILE A 55 -9.33 -2.93 -0.62
C ILE A 55 -8.99 -3.95 0.48
N GLN A 56 -7.77 -4.47 0.47
CA GLN A 56 -7.31 -5.49 1.41
C GLN A 56 -6.73 -4.94 2.70
N VAL A 57 -6.32 -3.65 2.76
CA VAL A 57 -5.85 -3.03 4.00
C VAL A 57 -7.03 -3.00 4.97
N PRO A 58 -7.02 -3.83 6.04
CA PRO A 58 -8.05 -3.76 7.04
C PRO A 58 -7.94 -2.39 7.72
N TYR A 59 -9.08 -1.72 7.89
CA TYR A 59 -9.18 -0.49 8.65
C TYR A 59 -8.64 -0.77 10.05
N PHE A 60 -7.39 -0.39 10.33
CA PHE A 60 -6.91 -0.31 11.69
C PHE A 60 -7.54 0.94 12.28
N GLU A 61 -8.58 0.76 13.10
CA GLU A 61 -8.96 1.77 14.09
C GLU A 61 -7.71 2.03 14.93
N SER A 62 -6.97 3.08 14.58
CA SER A 62 -6.02 3.68 15.52
C SER A 62 -6.89 4.29 16.60
N ASP A 63 -7.16 3.50 17.64
CA ASP A 63 -7.90 3.92 18.82
C ASP A 63 -7.12 5.09 19.47
N PRO A 64 -7.65 6.32 19.45
CA PRO A 64 -6.91 7.47 19.98
C PRO A 64 -6.87 7.52 21.52
N ASP A 65 -7.47 6.55 22.22
CA ASP A 65 -7.64 6.55 23.68
C ASP A 65 -6.70 5.56 24.39
N VAL A 66 -5.40 5.55 24.07
CA VAL A 66 -4.40 5.03 25.02
C VAL A 66 -4.09 6.13 26.04
N GLU A 67 -4.98 6.30 27.01
CA GLU A 67 -4.63 6.95 28.28
C GLU A 67 -3.61 6.05 28.99
N VAL A 68 -2.33 6.44 28.93
CA VAL A 68 -1.28 5.88 29.79
C VAL A 68 -1.58 6.32 31.22
N SER A 69 -1.92 5.34 32.06
CA SER A 69 -2.07 5.49 33.52
C SER A 69 -0.77 5.88 34.21
#